data_AF-A0A941CIC3-F1
#
_entry.id   AF-A0A941CIC3-F1
#
_cell.length_a   1.000
_cell.length_b   1.000
_cell.length_c   1.000
_cell.angle_alpha   90.00
_cell.angle_beta   90.00
_cell.angle_gamma   90.00
#
_symmetry.space_group_name_H-M   'P 1'
#
loop_
_entity.id
_entity.type
_entity.pdbx_description
1 polymer ?
#
loop_
_entity_poly.entity_id
_entity_poly.type
_entity_poly.pdbx_seq_one_letter_code
_entity_poly.pdbx_strand_id
1 'polypeptide(L)'
;MKGINVILSIFMAHNTFNWQHLIVSKTIPVNYVEQWKTKDILYPFPTYSNSTMDYQDSYKESSNQTLDTSTTIIKQVEKNTGLSFLPDEKAEGNVCFINSPELRDDYKTFFTPADLLDYIYAVLHSSTYRKKHKEFLKIDFSRVPYPKDSKTFWQLVQLGKKIRKIHLQEWPLVEEYTTSYPKDGSNIITREFTKTSPGFEPNDSSVKEKTKEIIGKVWINDAQYFDQVPLIAWEFHMSGNRPAQKWLKDRKGRTLSHDDILHYQKIIVALTKTYQLTRKIDAIEIEE
;
A
#
# COMPACT_ATOMS: atom_id res chain seq x y z
N MET A 1 20.07 -1.39 -14.99
CA MET A 1 19.04 -2.12 -14.21
C MET A 1 17.80 -2.25 -15.08
N LYS A 2 17.25 -3.46 -15.24
CA LYS A 2 16.02 -3.68 -16.02
C LYS A 2 14.86 -3.02 -15.28
N GLY A 3 14.10 -2.17 -15.96
CA GLY A 3 12.94 -1.48 -15.40
C GLY A 3 11.88 -2.49 -14.95
N ILE A 4 11.39 -2.33 -13.72
CA ILE A 4 10.34 -3.18 -13.17
C ILE A 4 9.01 -2.48 -13.43
N ASN A 5 8.20 -3.04 -14.33
CA ASN A 5 6.81 -2.61 -14.50
C ASN A 5 6.04 -2.87 -13.21
N VAL A 6 5.27 -1.87 -12.78
CA VAL A 6 4.46 -1.95 -11.57
C VAL A 6 3.00 -1.99 -11.98
N ILE A 7 2.26 -2.95 -11.42
CA ILE A 7 0.83 -3.07 -11.63
C ILE A 7 0.12 -2.53 -10.39
N LEU A 8 -0.75 -1.55 -10.61
CA LEU A 8 -1.67 -1.07 -9.59
C LEU A 8 -2.90 -1.99 -9.59
N SER A 9 -3.02 -2.80 -8.55
CA SER A 9 -4.13 -3.73 -8.38
C SER A 9 -5.15 -3.13 -7.42
N ILE A 10 -6.39 -3.06 -7.90
CA ILE A 10 -7.52 -2.51 -7.18
C ILE A 10 -8.54 -3.63 -7.00
N PHE A 11 -8.88 -3.89 -5.75
CA PHE A 11 -9.88 -4.88 -5.41
C PHE A 11 -11.26 -4.21 -5.22
N MET A 12 -12.30 -4.76 -5.85
CA MET A 12 -13.70 -4.40 -5.59
C MET A 12 -14.50 -5.64 -5.17
N ALA A 13 -15.27 -5.55 -4.08
CA ALA A 13 -16.07 -6.68 -3.59
C ALA A 13 -17.35 -6.89 -4.41
N HIS A 14 -17.73 -8.16 -4.61
CA HIS A 14 -18.97 -8.54 -5.29
C HIS A 14 -20.23 -8.47 -4.42
N ASN A 15 -20.12 -8.56 -3.08
CA ASN A 15 -21.28 -8.73 -2.17
C ASN A 15 -21.34 -7.78 -0.96
N THR A 16 -20.42 -6.83 -0.85
CA THR A 16 -20.58 -5.66 0.03
C THR A 16 -20.06 -4.44 -0.73
N PHE A 17 -20.92 -3.48 -1.01
CA PHE A 17 -20.67 -2.30 -1.85
C PHE A 17 -19.70 -1.29 -1.21
N ASN A 18 -18.52 -1.74 -0.78
CA ASN A 18 -17.47 -0.94 -0.16
C ASN A 18 -16.17 -1.11 -0.94
N TRP A 19 -15.51 0.01 -1.31
CA TRP A 19 -14.16 0.02 -1.86
C TRP A 19 -13.23 -0.75 -0.92
N GLN A 20 -12.39 -1.59 -1.51
CA GLN A 20 -11.56 -2.51 -0.77
C GLN A 20 -10.15 -1.93 -0.62
N HIS A 21 -9.12 -2.27 -1.40
CA HIS A 21 -7.76 -1.75 -1.16
C HIS A 21 -6.94 -1.61 -2.45
N LEU A 22 -5.86 -0.82 -2.35
CA LEU A 22 -4.89 -0.55 -3.40
C LEU A 22 -3.55 -1.22 -3.06
N ILE A 23 -3.11 -2.15 -3.90
CA ILE A 23 -1.80 -2.80 -3.75
C ILE A 23 -1.01 -2.60 -5.04
N VAL A 24 0.28 -2.38 -4.89
CA VAL A 24 1.22 -2.36 -6.00
C VAL A 24 1.97 -3.69 -6.01
N SER A 25 2.13 -4.29 -7.19
CA SER A 25 2.87 -5.55 -7.38
C SER A 25 3.84 -5.44 -8.56
N LYS A 26 4.94 -6.21 -8.50
CA LYS A 26 5.89 -6.39 -9.63
C LYS A 26 5.49 -7.51 -10.59
N THR A 27 4.58 -8.37 -10.16
CA THR A 27 4.05 -9.49 -10.94
C THR A 27 2.53 -9.35 -11.05
N ILE A 28 1.93 -9.87 -12.12
CA ILE A 28 0.47 -9.96 -12.22
C ILE A 28 0.01 -10.83 -11.04
N PRO A 29 -0.90 -10.34 -10.18
CA PRO A 29 -1.36 -11.10 -9.02
C PRO A 29 -2.36 -12.19 -9.44
N VAL A 30 -1.89 -13.20 -10.20
CA VAL A 30 -2.73 -14.31 -10.70
C VAL A 30 -3.39 -15.08 -9.55
N ASN A 31 -2.69 -15.24 -8.41
CA ASN A 31 -3.19 -15.99 -7.25
C ASN A 31 -4.17 -15.21 -6.35
N TYR A 32 -4.29 -13.89 -6.52
CA TYR A 32 -5.20 -13.07 -5.71
C TYR A 32 -6.64 -13.13 -6.26
N VAL A 33 -6.79 -13.29 -7.57
CA VAL A 33 -8.06 -13.36 -8.29
C VAL A 33 -8.91 -14.56 -7.85
N GLU A 34 -8.29 -15.74 -7.68
CA GLU A 34 -9.01 -16.98 -7.38
C GLU A 34 -9.43 -17.10 -5.90
N GLN A 35 -8.62 -16.58 -4.98
CA GLN A 35 -8.88 -16.75 -3.54
C GLN A 35 -9.93 -15.78 -2.97
N TRP A 36 -10.23 -14.66 -3.63
CA TRP A 36 -10.98 -13.55 -3.01
C TRP A 36 -12.32 -13.22 -3.70
N LYS A 37 -12.65 -13.82 -4.85
CA LYS A 37 -13.89 -13.56 -5.62
C LYS A 37 -14.17 -12.05 -5.81
N THR A 38 -13.12 -11.26 -6.05
CA THR A 38 -13.19 -9.81 -6.30
C THR A 38 -13.19 -9.53 -7.81
N LYS A 39 -13.80 -8.40 -8.23
CA LYS A 39 -13.49 -7.82 -9.53
C LYS A 39 -12.22 -7.00 -9.37
N ASP A 40 -11.19 -7.36 -10.12
CA ASP A 40 -9.91 -6.68 -10.11
C ASP A 40 -9.84 -5.74 -11.32
N ILE A 41 -9.52 -4.47 -11.08
CA ILE A 41 -9.09 -3.57 -12.16
C ILE A 41 -7.58 -3.46 -12.05
N LEU A 42 -6.88 -3.94 -13.08
CA LEU A 42 -5.43 -3.84 -13.19
C LEU A 42 -5.09 -2.63 -14.06
N TYR A 43 -4.44 -1.64 -13.47
CA TYR A 43 -3.86 -0.54 -14.22
C TYR A 43 -2.35 -0.80 -14.35
N PRO A 44 -1.86 -1.23 -15.53
CA PRO A 44 -0.44 -1.29 -15.78
C PRO A 44 0.09 0.15 -15.78
N PHE A 45 0.98 0.47 -14.83
CA PHE A 45 1.70 1.74 -14.84
C PHE A 45 3.09 1.50 -15.43
N PRO A 46 3.35 1.94 -16.68
CA PRO A 46 4.69 1.87 -17.22
C PRO A 46 5.56 2.83 -16.41
N THR A 47 6.47 2.27 -15.62
CA THR A 47 7.48 3.03 -14.87
C THR A 47 8.65 3.42 -15.78
N TYR A 48 8.71 2.88 -17.01
CA TYR A 48 9.72 3.15 -18.02
C TYR A 48 9.10 3.15 -19.43
N SER A 49 9.60 4.01 -20.32
CA SER A 49 9.08 4.19 -21.69
C SER A 49 9.36 3.03 -22.66
N ASN A 50 10.15 2.02 -22.28
CA ASN A 50 10.66 1.01 -23.22
C ASN A 50 10.61 -0.42 -22.69
N SER A 51 9.42 -0.91 -22.36
CA SER A 51 9.16 -2.34 -22.44
C SER A 51 7.76 -2.58 -22.99
N THR A 52 7.68 -2.81 -24.29
CA THR A 52 6.62 -3.59 -24.91
C THR A 52 6.69 -5.01 -24.33
N MET A 53 6.06 -5.25 -23.18
CA MET A 53 5.55 -6.58 -22.88
C MET A 53 4.22 -6.67 -23.61
N ASP A 54 4.09 -7.66 -24.49
CA ASP A 54 2.85 -8.00 -25.20
C ASP A 54 1.69 -8.13 -24.20
N TYR A 55 0.93 -7.06 -24.04
CA TYR A 55 -0.43 -7.09 -23.52
C TYR A 55 -1.37 -7.37 -24.69
N GLN A 56 -1.17 -8.49 -25.37
CA GLN A 56 -2.12 -9.00 -26.35
C GLN A 56 -2.43 -10.44 -25.96
N ASP A 57 -3.60 -10.66 -25.33
CA ASP A 57 -4.61 -11.62 -25.83
C ASP A 57 -5.66 -12.12 -24.82
N SER A 58 -5.71 -11.66 -23.56
CA SER A 58 -6.76 -12.17 -22.63
C SER A 58 -7.78 -11.20 -22.05
N TYR A 59 -7.75 -9.89 -22.36
CA TYR A 59 -8.80 -8.95 -21.95
C TYR A 59 -9.01 -7.83 -22.97
N LYS A 60 -9.54 -8.18 -24.16
CA LYS A 60 -9.82 -7.23 -25.26
C LYS A 60 -11.25 -6.67 -25.27
N GLU A 61 -12.04 -6.85 -24.21
CA GLU A 61 -13.37 -6.22 -24.11
C GLU A 61 -13.48 -5.41 -22.81
N SER A 62 -12.95 -4.18 -22.83
CA SER A 62 -13.49 -2.99 -22.12
C SER A 62 -12.56 -1.77 -22.11
N SER A 63 -11.33 -1.84 -22.62
CA SER A 63 -10.40 -0.69 -22.59
C SER A 63 -10.29 0.03 -23.94
N ASN A 64 -11.32 0.77 -24.34
CA ASN A 64 -11.18 1.85 -25.34
C ASN A 64 -10.99 3.24 -24.69
N GLN A 65 -10.63 3.28 -23.39
CA GLN A 65 -10.49 4.52 -22.60
C GLN A 65 -9.04 4.84 -22.16
N THR A 66 -8.04 4.10 -22.63
CA THR A 66 -6.72 4.05 -22.02
C THR A 66 -5.68 5.09 -22.45
N LEU A 67 -6.02 6.13 -23.25
CA LEU A 67 -4.96 7.04 -23.75
C LEU A 67 -5.23 8.56 -23.71
N ASP A 68 -6.38 9.03 -23.20
CA ASP A 68 -6.65 10.50 -23.10
C ASP A 68 -6.45 11.05 -21.67
N THR A 69 -6.51 10.18 -20.67
CA THR A 69 -6.45 10.54 -19.25
C THR A 69 -5.04 10.85 -18.76
N SER A 70 -4.00 10.17 -19.28
CA SER A 70 -2.60 10.36 -18.87
C SER A 70 -2.05 11.72 -19.27
N THR A 71 -2.29 12.17 -20.50
CA THR A 71 -1.89 13.51 -20.97
C THR A 71 -2.63 14.62 -20.23
N THR A 72 -3.89 14.39 -19.86
CA THR A 72 -4.70 15.38 -19.15
C THR A 72 -4.23 15.59 -17.71
N ILE A 73 -3.97 14.50 -16.97
CA ILE A 73 -3.44 14.62 -15.60
C ILE A 73 -2.04 15.24 -15.58
N ILE A 74 -1.17 14.87 -16.52
CA ILE A 74 0.18 15.45 -16.63
C ILE A 74 0.07 16.97 -16.81
N LYS A 75 -0.67 17.42 -17.84
CA LYS A 75 -0.84 18.86 -18.12
C LYS A 75 -1.41 19.63 -16.94
N GLN A 76 -2.35 19.03 -16.21
CA GLN A 76 -2.97 19.69 -15.07
C GLN A 76 -2.05 19.75 -13.85
N VAL A 77 -1.24 18.71 -13.62
CA VAL A 77 -0.18 18.72 -12.60
C VAL A 77 0.87 19.78 -12.96
N GLU A 78 1.33 19.85 -14.21
CA GLU A 78 2.26 20.88 -14.67
C GLU A 78 1.70 22.29 -14.42
N LYS A 79 0.44 22.51 -14.79
CA LYS A 79 -0.26 23.80 -14.60
C LYS A 79 -0.36 24.20 -13.13
N ASN A 80 -0.73 23.29 -12.24
CA ASN A 80 -0.93 23.64 -10.82
C ASN A 80 0.37 23.76 -10.04
N THR A 81 1.38 22.96 -10.39
CA THR A 81 2.64 22.88 -9.64
C THR A 81 3.74 23.78 -10.21
N GLY A 82 3.66 24.14 -11.50
CA GLY A 82 4.74 24.78 -12.23
C GLY A 82 5.92 23.85 -12.58
N LEU A 83 5.80 22.55 -12.28
CA LEU A 83 6.79 21.53 -12.62
C LEU A 83 6.62 21.10 -14.08
N SER A 84 7.69 20.67 -14.74
CA SER A 84 7.63 20.06 -16.08
C SER A 84 7.69 18.53 -16.00
N PHE A 85 6.94 17.84 -16.85
CA PHE A 85 6.96 16.38 -16.90
C PHE A 85 8.17 15.86 -17.68
N LEU A 86 8.88 14.89 -17.11
CA LEU A 86 10.01 14.24 -17.74
C LEU A 86 9.71 12.73 -17.94
N PRO A 87 9.42 12.28 -19.17
CA PRO A 87 9.00 10.90 -19.44
C PRO A 87 10.12 9.86 -19.24
N ASP A 88 11.40 10.28 -19.33
CA ASP A 88 12.55 9.41 -19.15
C ASP A 88 13.58 10.03 -18.19
N GLU A 89 14.02 9.27 -17.19
CA GLU A 89 15.07 9.67 -16.23
C GLU A 89 16.46 9.90 -16.89
N LYS A 90 16.58 9.65 -18.20
CA LYS A 90 17.84 9.66 -18.97
C LYS A 90 17.94 10.80 -19.98
N ALA A 91 17.19 11.90 -19.82
CA ALA A 91 17.42 13.04 -20.68
C ALA A 91 18.85 13.59 -20.46
N GLU A 92 19.68 13.58 -21.51
CA GLU A 92 21.02 14.15 -21.48
C GLU A 92 20.95 15.69 -21.39
N GLY A 93 21.74 16.27 -20.48
CA GLY A 93 21.84 17.73 -20.25
C GLY A 93 20.97 18.24 -19.10
N ASN A 94 21.49 19.16 -18.28
CA ASN A 94 20.90 19.86 -17.10
C ASN A 94 20.14 19.02 -16.03
N VAL A 95 19.89 17.72 -16.22
CA VAL A 95 19.18 16.82 -15.29
C VAL A 95 20.14 16.12 -14.30
N CYS A 96 21.32 16.70 -14.05
CA CYS A 96 22.17 16.19 -12.96
C CYS A 96 21.41 16.39 -11.64
N PHE A 97 21.31 15.33 -10.83
CA PHE A 97 20.74 15.31 -9.47
C PHE A 97 19.22 15.26 -9.30
N ILE A 98 18.40 15.06 -10.34
CA ILE A 98 16.93 14.95 -10.16
C ILE A 98 16.50 13.86 -9.17
N ASN A 99 17.22 12.73 -9.21
CA ASN A 99 17.03 11.59 -8.32
C ASN A 99 18.02 11.59 -7.15
N SER A 100 18.79 12.67 -6.96
CA SER A 100 19.70 12.78 -5.83
C SER A 100 18.89 12.88 -4.54
N PRO A 101 19.19 12.04 -3.53
CA PRO A 101 18.57 12.18 -2.22
C PRO A 101 18.91 13.53 -1.54
N GLU A 102 19.93 14.25 -2.03
CA GLU A 102 20.36 15.55 -1.51
C GLU A 102 19.57 16.73 -2.10
N LEU A 103 18.85 16.53 -3.21
CA LEU A 103 18.05 17.57 -3.83
C LEU A 103 16.75 17.76 -3.03
N ARG A 104 16.63 18.91 -2.36
CA ARG A 104 15.39 19.28 -1.66
C ARG A 104 14.25 19.44 -2.66
N ASP A 105 13.06 19.02 -2.24
CA ASP A 105 11.85 19.07 -3.07
C ASP A 105 11.53 20.50 -3.59
N ASP A 106 11.85 21.55 -2.81
CA ASP A 106 11.64 22.96 -3.20
C ASP A 106 12.46 23.41 -4.43
N TYR A 107 13.53 22.69 -4.78
CA TYR A 107 14.38 23.00 -5.93
C TYR A 107 14.10 22.09 -7.13
N LYS A 108 13.15 21.15 -7.02
CA LYS A 108 12.76 20.31 -8.14
C LYS A 108 11.91 21.12 -9.11
N THR A 109 12.32 21.11 -10.38
CA THR A 109 11.58 21.74 -11.48
C THR A 109 10.89 20.72 -12.38
N PHE A 110 11.11 19.42 -12.15
CA PHE A 110 10.57 18.32 -12.96
C PHE A 110 9.98 17.22 -12.09
N PHE A 111 9.00 16.48 -12.64
CA PHE A 111 8.50 15.23 -12.06
C PHE A 111 8.46 14.11 -13.10
N THR A 112 8.58 12.87 -12.62
CA THR A 112 8.68 11.66 -13.44
C THR A 112 7.40 10.82 -13.39
N PRO A 113 7.25 9.80 -14.27
CA PRO A 113 6.18 8.81 -14.14
C PRO A 113 6.12 8.14 -12.76
N ALA A 114 7.28 7.87 -12.15
CA ALA A 114 7.36 7.26 -10.83
C ALA A 114 6.84 8.18 -9.71
N ASP A 115 7.09 9.49 -9.82
CA ASP A 115 6.56 10.50 -8.91
C ASP A 115 5.05 10.63 -9.07
N LEU A 116 4.55 10.67 -10.31
CA LEU A 116 3.11 10.72 -10.57
C LEU A 116 2.40 9.47 -10.02
N LEU A 117 2.98 8.28 -10.19
CA LEU A 117 2.47 7.05 -9.59
C LEU A 117 2.44 7.15 -8.06
N ASP A 118 3.51 7.66 -7.43
CA ASP A 118 3.57 7.82 -5.97
C ASP A 118 2.55 8.83 -5.46
N TYR A 119 2.33 9.94 -6.19
CA TYR A 119 1.28 10.91 -5.88
C TYR A 119 -0.11 10.26 -5.90
N ILE A 120 -0.45 9.58 -7.00
CA ILE A 120 -1.72 8.87 -7.14
C ILE A 120 -1.87 7.84 -6.02
N TYR A 121 -0.80 7.11 -5.72
CA TYR A 121 -0.78 6.11 -4.65
C TYR A 121 -1.10 6.72 -3.29
N ALA A 122 -0.52 7.88 -2.96
CA ALA A 122 -0.81 8.59 -1.72
C ALA A 122 -2.28 9.00 -1.62
N VAL A 123 -2.81 9.65 -2.67
CA VAL A 123 -4.20 10.12 -2.70
C VAL A 123 -5.18 8.96 -2.51
N LEU A 124 -4.96 7.86 -3.23
CA LEU A 124 -5.82 6.68 -3.12
C LEU A 124 -5.70 5.97 -1.75
N HIS A 125 -4.62 6.17 -1.00
CA HIS A 125 -4.49 5.68 0.37
C HIS A 125 -5.13 6.60 1.42
N SER A 126 -5.45 7.85 1.08
CA SER A 126 -6.16 8.77 1.99
C SER A 126 -7.53 8.19 2.39
N SER A 127 -7.76 8.09 3.71
CA SER A 127 -9.04 7.65 4.25
C SER A 127 -10.12 8.71 4.04
N THR A 128 -9.75 9.99 4.10
CA THR A 128 -10.67 11.12 3.90
C THR A 128 -11.16 11.15 2.46
N TYR A 129 -10.24 11.06 1.49
CA TYR A 129 -10.57 10.97 0.06
C TYR A 129 -11.48 9.76 -0.23
N ARG A 130 -11.08 8.57 0.23
CA ARG A 130 -11.87 7.33 -0.03
C ARG A 130 -13.28 7.38 0.51
N LYS A 131 -13.49 7.98 1.69
CA LYS A 131 -14.84 8.12 2.27
C LYS A 131 -15.69 9.08 1.44
N LYS A 132 -15.12 10.19 0.98
CA LYS A 132 -15.83 11.23 0.24
C LYS A 132 -16.19 10.79 -1.18
N HIS A 133 -15.29 10.09 -1.87
CA HIS A 133 -15.48 9.64 -3.26
C HIS A 133 -15.94 8.18 -3.36
N LYS A 134 -16.44 7.60 -2.28
CA LYS A 134 -16.81 6.17 -2.19
C LYS A 134 -17.73 5.70 -3.31
N GLU A 135 -18.66 6.53 -3.77
CA GLU A 135 -19.59 6.18 -4.86
C GLU A 135 -18.92 6.23 -6.24
N PHE A 136 -18.02 7.19 -6.48
CA PHE A 136 -17.28 7.30 -7.75
C PHE A 136 -16.21 6.21 -7.88
N LEU A 137 -15.52 5.89 -6.79
CA LEU A 137 -14.52 4.81 -6.73
C LEU A 137 -15.09 3.41 -7.00
N LYS A 138 -16.43 3.25 -7.01
CA LYS A 138 -17.11 1.99 -7.41
C LYS A 138 -17.30 1.86 -8.92
N ILE A 139 -17.27 2.98 -9.64
CA ILE A 139 -17.67 3.07 -11.05
C ILE A 139 -16.44 3.27 -11.94
N ASP A 140 -15.59 4.24 -11.61
CA ASP A 140 -14.38 4.56 -12.37
C ASP A 140 -13.40 5.42 -11.54
N PHE A 141 -12.08 5.27 -11.76
CA PHE A 141 -11.00 5.97 -11.06
C PHE A 141 -10.68 7.36 -11.62
N SER A 142 -11.51 7.90 -12.51
CA SER A 142 -11.16 9.06 -13.33
C SER A 142 -10.98 10.39 -12.60
N ARG A 143 -11.10 10.46 -11.27
CA ARG A 143 -11.02 11.72 -10.50
C ARG A 143 -10.05 11.67 -9.33
N VAL A 144 -8.78 11.36 -9.61
CA VAL A 144 -7.71 11.73 -8.67
C VAL A 144 -7.63 13.27 -8.66
N PRO A 145 -7.81 13.94 -7.52
CA PRO A 145 -7.68 15.39 -7.41
C PRO A 145 -6.30 15.83 -7.90
N TYR A 146 -6.22 17.06 -8.37
CA TYR A 146 -4.96 17.63 -8.80
C TYR A 146 -4.26 18.27 -7.60
N PRO A 147 -2.92 18.24 -7.54
CA PRO A 147 -2.21 18.89 -6.45
C PRO A 147 -2.49 20.40 -6.47
N LYS A 148 -2.62 20.99 -5.30
CA LYS A 148 -2.79 22.44 -5.13
C LYS A 148 -1.57 23.22 -5.61
N ASP A 149 -0.39 22.75 -5.21
CA ASP A 149 0.90 23.37 -5.48
C ASP A 149 2.02 22.30 -5.46
N SER A 150 3.23 22.70 -5.89
CA SER A 150 4.42 21.82 -5.92
C SER A 150 4.77 21.26 -4.54
N LYS A 151 4.59 22.04 -3.47
CA LYS A 151 4.90 21.61 -2.11
C LYS A 151 4.00 20.45 -1.67
N THR A 152 2.70 20.59 -1.88
CA THR A 152 1.68 19.58 -1.57
C THR A 152 1.89 18.33 -2.42
N PHE A 153 2.19 18.51 -3.72
CA PHE A 153 2.54 17.41 -4.63
C PHE A 153 3.70 16.59 -4.06
N TRP A 154 4.85 17.21 -3.78
CA TRP A 154 6.02 16.48 -3.29
C TRP A 154 5.81 15.84 -1.91
N GLN A 155 5.09 16.50 -0.99
CA GLN A 155 4.73 15.88 0.29
C GLN A 155 3.95 14.58 0.11
N LEU A 156 2.97 14.57 -0.79
CA LEU A 156 2.19 13.38 -1.11
C LEU A 156 3.02 12.32 -1.84
N VAL A 157 3.85 12.71 -2.82
CA VAL A 157 4.81 11.82 -3.50
C VAL A 157 5.70 11.10 -2.49
N GLN A 158 6.28 11.82 -1.53
CA GLN A 158 7.16 11.21 -0.52
C GLN A 158 6.44 10.19 0.36
N LEU A 159 5.19 10.45 0.74
CA LEU A 159 4.38 9.52 1.53
C LEU A 159 3.95 8.31 0.69
N GLY A 160 3.47 8.54 -0.53
CA GLY A 160 3.08 7.48 -1.47
C GLY A 160 4.24 6.55 -1.81
N LYS A 161 5.43 7.10 -2.06
CA LYS A 161 6.67 6.35 -2.28
C LYS A 161 7.02 5.42 -1.13
N LYS A 162 6.83 5.87 0.11
CA LYS A 162 7.04 5.04 1.30
C LYS A 162 6.04 3.89 1.35
N ILE A 163 4.75 4.15 1.14
CA ILE A 163 3.73 3.09 1.14
C ILE A 163 3.98 2.10 -0.01
N ARG A 164 4.28 2.59 -1.23
CA ARG A 164 4.58 1.76 -2.40
C ARG A 164 5.72 0.80 -2.10
N LYS A 165 6.83 1.31 -1.57
CA LYS A 165 7.98 0.47 -1.24
C LYS A 165 7.71 -0.51 -0.09
N ILE A 166 6.89 -0.15 0.90
CA ILE A 166 6.45 -1.09 1.96
C ILE A 166 5.68 -2.25 1.32
N HIS A 167 4.74 -1.97 0.43
CA HIS A 167 3.94 -3.00 -0.23
C HIS A 167 4.74 -3.85 -1.23
N LEU A 168 5.83 -3.31 -1.78
CA LEU A 168 6.81 -4.05 -2.59
C LEU A 168 7.88 -4.79 -1.76
N GLN A 169 7.88 -4.63 -0.42
CA GLN A 169 8.92 -5.14 0.47
C GLN A 169 10.35 -4.63 0.14
N GLU A 170 10.46 -3.42 -0.42
CA GLU A 170 11.71 -2.82 -0.91
C GLU A 170 12.37 -1.85 0.08
N TRP A 171 12.03 -1.89 1.37
CA TRP A 171 12.50 -0.91 2.36
C TRP A 171 13.18 -1.55 3.57
N PRO A 172 14.25 -0.95 4.10
CA PRO A 172 14.85 -1.41 5.36
C PRO A 172 13.94 -1.20 6.59
N LEU A 173 12.85 -0.41 6.49
CA LEU A 173 11.91 -0.14 7.60
C LEU A 173 11.14 -1.38 8.06
N VAL A 174 10.99 -2.40 7.21
CA VAL A 174 10.33 -3.65 7.62
C VAL A 174 11.25 -4.56 8.46
N GLU A 175 12.52 -4.18 8.62
CA GLU A 175 13.49 -4.90 9.46
C GLU A 175 13.60 -4.30 10.87
N GLU A 176 12.95 -3.16 11.13
CA GLU A 176 12.77 -2.60 12.48
C GLU A 176 11.62 -3.32 13.19
N TYR A 177 11.85 -4.56 13.62
CA TYR A 177 10.85 -5.34 14.34
C TYR A 177 10.50 -4.67 15.68
N THR A 178 9.25 -4.25 15.82
CA THR A 178 8.69 -3.78 17.10
C THR A 178 8.07 -4.91 17.91
N THR A 179 7.84 -6.06 17.28
CA THR A 179 7.24 -7.25 17.89
C THR A 179 8.32 -8.21 18.37
N SER A 180 7.94 -9.12 19.28
CA SER A 180 8.80 -10.24 19.68
C SER A 180 8.05 -11.57 19.65
N TYR A 181 8.79 -12.68 19.68
CA TYR A 181 8.25 -14.04 19.77
C TYR A 181 8.97 -14.77 20.91
N PRO A 182 8.57 -14.54 22.18
CA PRO A 182 9.44 -14.79 23.34
C PRO A 182 9.33 -16.20 23.93
N LYS A 183 8.47 -17.07 23.40
CA LYS A 183 8.19 -18.40 23.97
C LYS A 183 8.62 -19.50 23.02
N ASP A 184 9.58 -20.30 23.47
CA ASP A 184 9.95 -21.56 22.82
C ASP A 184 8.82 -22.57 22.94
N GLY A 185 8.77 -23.53 22.02
CA GLY A 185 7.73 -24.56 22.01
C GLY A 185 7.58 -25.23 20.65
N SER A 186 6.39 -25.77 20.40
CA SER A 186 6.11 -26.55 19.19
C SER A 186 6.05 -25.70 17.92
N ASN A 187 5.81 -24.39 18.05
CA ASN A 187 5.53 -23.45 16.96
C ASN A 187 4.33 -23.85 16.09
N ILE A 188 3.48 -24.77 16.56
CA ILE A 188 2.30 -25.22 15.83
C ILE A 188 1.17 -24.22 16.06
N ILE A 189 0.56 -23.74 14.99
CA ILE A 189 -0.65 -22.93 15.06
C ILE A 189 -1.85 -23.82 15.35
N THR A 190 -2.39 -23.73 16.56
CA THR A 190 -3.61 -24.45 16.96
C THR A 190 -4.78 -23.52 17.28
N ARG A 191 -4.50 -22.23 17.57
CA ARG A 191 -5.51 -21.25 17.98
C ARG A 191 -6.53 -21.00 16.88
N GLU A 192 -7.81 -21.08 17.24
CA GLU A 192 -8.91 -20.61 16.39
C GLU A 192 -9.34 -19.20 16.81
N PHE A 193 -9.62 -18.36 15.82
CA PHE A 193 -10.12 -17.00 16.05
C PHE A 193 -11.64 -16.98 15.89
N THR A 194 -12.34 -16.82 17.00
CA THR A 194 -13.80 -16.73 17.08
C THR A 194 -14.21 -15.36 17.63
N LYS A 195 -15.52 -15.07 17.65
CA LYS A 195 -16.02 -13.83 18.28
C LYS A 195 -15.66 -13.73 19.76
N THR A 196 -15.56 -14.87 20.46
CA THR A 196 -15.26 -14.95 21.90
C THR A 196 -13.77 -15.15 22.21
N SER A 197 -12.98 -15.53 21.21
CA SER A 197 -11.51 -15.61 21.28
C SER A 197 -10.93 -14.94 20.05
N PRO A 198 -10.81 -13.60 20.05
CA PRO A 198 -10.40 -12.84 18.87
C PRO A 198 -8.91 -13.00 18.52
N GLY A 199 -8.18 -13.87 19.23
CA GLY A 199 -6.75 -14.14 19.00
C GLY A 199 -5.80 -13.06 19.50
N PHE A 200 -6.32 -11.95 20.01
CA PHE A 200 -5.56 -10.82 20.52
C PHE A 200 -5.90 -10.55 21.98
N GLU A 201 -4.87 -10.37 22.81
CA GLU A 201 -4.98 -10.03 24.21
C GLU A 201 -4.22 -8.72 24.46
N PRO A 202 -4.90 -7.61 24.81
CA PRO A 202 -4.24 -6.33 25.04
C PRO A 202 -3.34 -6.39 26.29
N ASN A 203 -2.19 -5.71 26.24
CA ASN A 203 -1.30 -5.59 27.39
C ASN A 203 -1.87 -4.56 28.39
N ASP A 204 -1.94 -4.90 29.68
CA ASP A 204 -2.54 -4.09 30.75
C ASP A 204 -2.01 -2.64 30.82
N SER A 205 -0.73 -2.43 30.51
CA SER A 205 -0.10 -1.11 30.50
C SER A 205 -0.57 -0.22 29.34
N SER A 206 -0.94 -0.81 28.20
CA SER A 206 -1.37 -0.06 27.01
C SER A 206 -2.79 0.50 27.12
N VAL A 207 -3.64 -0.12 27.94
CA VAL A 207 -5.06 0.26 28.11
C VAL A 207 -5.22 1.44 29.08
N LYS A 208 -4.25 1.66 29.97
CA LYS A 208 -4.35 2.64 31.07
C LYS A 208 -3.95 4.07 30.66
N GLU A 209 -3.04 4.22 29.70
CA GLU A 209 -2.69 5.53 29.14
C GLU A 209 -3.62 5.83 27.96
N LYS A 210 -4.75 6.52 28.21
CA LYS A 210 -5.84 6.91 27.26
C LYS A 210 -5.41 7.69 25.99
N THR A 211 -4.12 7.71 25.65
CA THR A 211 -3.52 8.38 24.50
C THR A 211 -2.50 7.53 23.74
N LYS A 212 -2.17 6.30 24.19
CA LYS A 212 -1.19 5.43 23.50
C LYS A 212 -1.84 4.32 22.69
N GLU A 213 -1.19 4.01 21.57
CA GLU A 213 -1.45 2.87 20.69
C GLU A 213 -1.64 1.59 21.51
N ILE A 214 -2.81 0.93 21.37
CA ILE A 214 -3.08 -0.34 22.06
C ILE A 214 -2.17 -1.40 21.47
N ILE A 215 -1.40 -2.07 22.32
CA ILE A 215 -0.50 -3.17 21.95
C ILE A 215 -0.85 -4.40 22.77
N GLY A 216 -0.57 -5.58 22.22
CA GLY A 216 -0.96 -6.83 22.87
C GLY A 216 -0.27 -8.06 22.29
N LYS A 217 -0.74 -9.20 22.77
CA LYS A 217 -0.30 -10.53 22.38
C LYS A 217 -1.22 -11.10 21.32
N VAL A 218 -0.64 -11.68 20.26
CA VAL A 218 -1.35 -12.51 19.29
C VAL A 218 -0.99 -13.96 19.52
N TRP A 219 -1.92 -14.73 20.05
CA TRP A 219 -1.70 -16.13 20.40
C TRP A 219 -1.81 -17.06 19.19
N ILE A 220 -0.82 -17.94 19.03
CA ILE A 220 -0.85 -18.98 17.99
C ILE A 220 -1.29 -20.35 18.54
N ASN A 221 -1.12 -20.58 19.83
CA ASN A 221 -1.57 -21.73 20.60
C ASN A 221 -1.70 -21.30 22.08
N ASP A 222 -1.84 -22.24 23.02
CA ASP A 222 -2.06 -21.90 24.43
C ASP A 222 -0.78 -21.50 25.19
N ALA A 223 0.40 -21.66 24.58
CA ALA A 223 1.69 -21.38 25.19
C ALA A 223 2.48 -20.26 24.50
N GLN A 224 2.28 -20.06 23.19
CA GLN A 224 3.13 -19.21 22.35
C GLN A 224 2.33 -18.12 21.65
N TYR A 225 2.95 -16.94 21.56
CA TYR A 225 2.34 -15.73 21.03
C TYR A 225 3.39 -14.79 20.45
N PHE A 226 2.95 -13.92 19.54
CA PHE A 226 3.68 -12.71 19.17
C PHE A 226 3.33 -11.61 20.17
N ASP A 227 4.32 -10.95 20.76
CA ASP A 227 4.14 -9.84 21.70
C ASP A 227 4.36 -8.48 21.02
N GLN A 228 3.90 -7.42 21.68
CA GLN A 228 4.00 -6.02 21.23
C GLN A 228 3.36 -5.79 19.86
N VAL A 229 2.31 -6.55 19.53
CA VAL A 229 1.55 -6.37 18.29
C VAL A 229 0.59 -5.20 18.46
N PRO A 230 0.67 -4.14 17.63
CA PRO A 230 -0.31 -3.07 17.64
C PRO A 230 -1.69 -3.59 17.25
N LEU A 231 -2.72 -3.20 18.00
CA LEU A 231 -4.12 -3.54 17.70
C LEU A 231 -4.48 -3.09 16.29
N ILE A 232 -3.96 -1.94 15.86
CA ILE A 232 -4.23 -1.41 14.52
C ILE A 232 -3.73 -2.32 13.41
N ALA A 233 -2.62 -3.03 13.61
CA ALA A 233 -2.14 -4.03 12.65
C ALA A 233 -3.01 -5.29 12.67
N TRP A 234 -3.44 -5.73 13.87
CA TRP A 234 -4.31 -6.89 14.05
C TRP A 234 -5.71 -6.68 13.42
N GLU A 235 -6.24 -5.47 13.55
CA GLU A 235 -7.54 -5.06 13.02
C GLU A 235 -7.44 -4.38 11.66
N PHE A 236 -6.25 -4.30 11.07
CA PHE A 236 -6.08 -3.70 9.76
C PHE A 236 -6.93 -4.46 8.74
N HIS A 237 -7.93 -3.78 8.17
CA HIS A 237 -8.76 -4.38 7.14
C HIS A 237 -8.08 -4.21 5.78
N MET A 238 -8.03 -5.29 5.01
CA MET A 238 -7.59 -5.31 3.62
C MET A 238 -8.50 -6.22 2.77
N SER A 239 -9.50 -5.64 2.12
CA SER A 239 -10.33 -6.23 1.06
C SER A 239 -11.26 -7.31 1.58
N GLY A 240 -11.97 -6.99 2.66
CA GLY A 240 -12.72 -7.95 3.46
C GLY A 240 -11.84 -8.84 4.35
N ASN A 241 -10.56 -8.97 3.99
CA ASN A 241 -9.45 -9.52 4.76
C ASN A 241 -9.14 -8.75 6.07
N ARG A 242 -8.56 -9.43 7.06
CA ARG A 242 -7.60 -8.84 8.00
C ARG A 242 -6.27 -9.56 7.80
N PRO A 243 -5.26 -8.99 7.11
CA PRO A 243 -4.09 -9.74 6.67
C PRO A 243 -3.35 -10.46 7.79
N ALA A 244 -3.13 -9.78 8.93
CA ALA A 244 -2.48 -10.36 10.10
C ALA A 244 -3.25 -11.57 10.66
N GLN A 245 -4.59 -11.55 10.63
CA GLN A 245 -5.42 -12.67 11.09
C GLN A 245 -5.45 -13.79 10.06
N LYS A 246 -5.63 -13.45 8.77
CA LYS A 246 -5.73 -14.41 7.68
C LYS A 246 -4.45 -15.23 7.54
N TRP A 247 -3.28 -14.60 7.63
CA TRP A 247 -1.99 -15.30 7.50
C TRP A 247 -1.84 -16.46 8.49
N LEU A 248 -2.29 -16.26 9.74
CA LEU A 248 -2.31 -17.29 10.77
C LEU A 248 -3.40 -18.33 10.51
N LYS A 249 -4.63 -17.92 10.13
CA LYS A 249 -5.72 -18.84 9.80
C LYS A 249 -5.35 -19.81 8.69
N ASP A 250 -4.73 -19.32 7.62
CA ASP A 250 -4.32 -20.13 6.45
C ASP A 250 -3.21 -21.15 6.78
N ARG A 251 -2.55 -21.00 7.94
CA ARG A 251 -1.46 -21.86 8.41
C ARG A 251 -1.83 -22.68 9.65
N LYS A 252 -3.12 -22.78 9.98
CA LYS A 252 -3.59 -23.64 11.07
C LYS A 252 -3.11 -25.08 10.87
N GLY A 253 -2.59 -25.69 11.94
CA GLY A 253 -2.02 -27.03 11.95
C GLY A 253 -0.58 -27.12 11.43
N ARG A 254 0.01 -26.01 10.95
CA ARG A 254 1.41 -25.98 10.50
C ARG A 254 2.33 -25.53 11.62
N THR A 255 3.55 -26.03 11.59
CA THR A 255 4.67 -25.55 12.40
C THR A 255 5.31 -24.34 11.73
N LEU A 256 5.47 -23.24 12.46
CA LEU A 256 6.17 -22.05 11.96
C LEU A 256 7.68 -22.28 12.01
N SER A 257 8.34 -22.06 10.86
CA SER A 257 9.79 -21.94 10.79
C SER A 257 10.28 -20.60 11.33
N HIS A 258 11.59 -20.45 11.50
CA HIS A 258 12.18 -19.16 11.85
C HIS A 258 11.83 -18.07 10.83
N ASP A 259 11.89 -18.40 9.53
CA ASP A 259 11.56 -17.48 8.46
C ASP A 259 10.07 -17.10 8.46
N ASP A 260 9.18 -18.03 8.80
CA ASP A 260 7.75 -17.74 8.94
C ASP A 260 7.47 -16.75 10.07
N ILE A 261 8.16 -16.90 11.21
CA ILE A 261 8.05 -16.00 12.37
C ILE A 261 8.50 -14.60 11.95
N LEU A 262 9.71 -14.48 11.37
CA LEU A 262 10.23 -13.19 10.90
C LEU A 262 9.30 -12.58 9.85
N HIS A 263 8.81 -13.37 8.90
CA HIS A 263 7.91 -12.90 7.86
C HIS A 263 6.60 -12.37 8.45
N TYR A 264 6.02 -13.06 9.44
CA TYR A 264 4.83 -12.55 10.12
C TYR A 264 5.09 -11.22 10.83
N GLN A 265 6.25 -11.07 11.48
CA GLN A 265 6.64 -9.80 12.09
C GLN A 265 6.78 -8.69 11.04
N LYS A 266 7.34 -8.97 9.86
CA LYS A 266 7.39 -8.02 8.73
C LYS A 266 5.99 -7.59 8.28
N ILE A 267 5.03 -8.51 8.24
CA ILE A 267 3.62 -8.17 7.93
C ILE A 267 3.07 -7.18 8.96
N ILE A 268 3.27 -7.44 10.27
CA ILE A 268 2.81 -6.53 11.33
C ILE A 268 3.43 -5.13 11.17
N VAL A 269 4.74 -5.05 10.92
CA VAL A 269 5.43 -3.77 10.71
C VAL A 269 4.88 -3.05 9.48
N ALA A 270 4.70 -3.75 8.36
CA ALA A 270 4.15 -3.17 7.14
C ALA A 270 2.75 -2.57 7.36
N LEU A 271 1.85 -3.30 8.01
CA LEU A 271 0.48 -2.84 8.30
C LEU A 271 0.49 -1.60 9.22
N THR A 272 1.30 -1.61 10.26
CA THR A 272 1.44 -0.47 11.19
C THR A 272 1.99 0.77 10.47
N LYS A 273 3.07 0.62 9.71
CA LYS A 273 3.70 1.75 9.01
C LYS A 273 2.78 2.31 7.91
N THR A 274 2.08 1.44 7.18
CA THR A 274 1.07 1.88 6.21
C THR A 274 -0.03 2.71 6.89
N TYR A 275 -0.57 2.25 8.03
CA TYR A 275 -1.55 3.01 8.80
C TYR A 275 -1.02 4.40 9.22
N GLN A 276 0.19 4.46 9.77
CA GLN A 276 0.82 5.71 10.21
C GLN A 276 1.04 6.68 9.04
N LEU A 277 1.48 6.19 7.87
CA LEU A 277 1.67 7.00 6.67
C LEU A 277 0.35 7.51 6.12
N THR A 278 -0.68 6.66 6.04
CA THR A 278 -2.04 7.09 5.67
C THR A 278 -2.55 8.21 6.57
N ARG A 279 -2.26 8.17 7.87
CA ARG A 279 -2.66 9.24 8.79
C ARG A 279 -1.94 10.56 8.54
N LYS A 280 -0.67 10.51 8.13
CA LYS A 280 0.08 11.70 7.67
C LYS A 280 -0.50 12.26 6.37
N ILE A 281 -0.90 11.40 5.44
CA ILE A 281 -1.57 11.81 4.20
C ILE A 281 -2.89 12.51 4.53
N ASP A 282 -3.71 11.92 5.41
CA ASP A 282 -5.00 12.49 5.82
C ASP A 282 -4.89 13.84 6.57
N ALA A 283 -3.69 14.22 7.01
CA ALA A 283 -3.41 15.53 7.62
C ALA A 283 -3.00 16.59 6.59
N ILE A 284 -2.72 16.19 5.34
CA ILE A 284 -2.48 17.08 4.21
C ILE A 284 -3.83 17.35 3.56
N GLU A 285 -4.15 18.64 3.39
CA GLU A 285 -5.35 19.04 2.68
C GLU A 285 -5.20 18.70 1.19
N ILE A 286 -6.07 17.81 0.70
CA ILE A 286 -6.19 17.48 -0.72
C ILE A 286 -7.39 18.28 -1.21
N GLU A 287 -7.13 19.40 -1.88
CA GLU A 287 -8.18 20.24 -2.48
C GLU A 287 -8.86 19.51 -3.65
N GLU A 288 -10.12 19.88 -3.90
CA GLU A 288 -11.02 19.25 -4.88
C GLU A 288 -11.09 20.00 -6.21
#